data_AF-Q9FQ21-F1
#
_entry.id   AF-Q9FQ21-F1
#
_cell.length_a   1.000
_cell.length_b   1.000
_cell.length_c   1.000
_cell.angle_alpha   90.00
_cell.angle_beta   90.00
_cell.angle_gamma   90.00
#
_symmetry.space_group_name_H-M   'P 1'
#
loop_
_entity.id
_entity.type
_entity.pdbx_description
1 polymer ?
#
loop_
_entity_poly.entity_id
_entity_poly.type
_entity_poly.pdbx_seq_one_letter_code
_entity_poly.pdbx_strand_id
1 'polypeptide(L)'
;MVDLHWKSKMPSSDMPSKTLKLSLSDNKSLPSLQLPFRTTDISHAAPSVCATYDYYLRLPQLRKLWNSSDFPNWNNEPILKPILQALEITFRFLSIVLSDPRPYSNHREWTRRIESLITHQIEIIAILCEDEEQNSDTRGTAPTADLSRNNSSESRSYSEASLLPRLATWYKSKDVAQRILLSVECQMRRCSYTLGLGEPNLAGKPSLLYDLVCKPNEIHALKTTPYDERVENHENHALHATHQIAESWIHASRKVLEGIADAVLSRTFEKAAEDCYAVERIWKLLAEVEDLHLMMDPDDFLRLKNQLSVKSSGGETASFCFRSKELVELTKMCRDLRHKVPEILEVEVDPKGGPRIQEAAMKLYVSKSAFEKVHLLQAMQAIEAAMKRFFYAYKQVLAVVMGSSEANGNRVGLSCDSADSLTQIFLEPTYFPSLDAAKTFLGYLWDNNDNNKWI
;
A
#
# COMPACT_ATOMS: atom_id res chain seq x y z
N MET A 1 22.10 4.25 -5.40
CA MET A 1 23.39 4.67 -5.98
C MET A 1 23.66 6.10 -5.53
N VAL A 2 24.41 6.27 -4.44
CA VAL A 2 24.91 7.57 -3.98
C VAL A 2 26.34 7.34 -3.51
N ASP A 3 27.25 8.10 -4.11
CA ASP A 3 28.70 8.07 -3.90
C ASP A 3 29.04 8.64 -2.49
N LEU A 4 29.73 7.87 -1.65
CA LEU A 4 30.00 8.17 -0.24
C LEU A 4 31.37 8.82 0.02
N HIS A 5 31.97 9.48 -0.98
CA HIS A 5 33.31 10.07 -0.85
C HIS A 5 33.35 11.59 -0.60
N TRP A 6 32.28 12.22 -0.10
CA TRP A 6 32.32 13.66 0.16
C TRP A 6 33.21 14.07 1.36
N LYS A 7 33.54 13.15 2.27
CA LYS A 7 34.37 13.44 3.45
C LYS A 7 35.87 13.51 3.19
N SER A 8 36.37 13.18 1.99
CA SER A 8 37.81 13.21 1.69
C SER A 8 38.29 14.47 0.95
N LYS A 9 37.42 15.46 0.71
CA LYS A 9 37.79 16.71 0.02
C LYS A 9 37.38 17.96 0.81
N MET A 10 38.05 18.20 1.93
CA MET A 10 38.14 19.55 2.50
C MET A 10 39.61 19.94 2.66
N PRO A 11 40.03 21.11 2.12
CA PRO A 11 41.40 21.59 2.28
C PRO A 11 41.64 22.02 3.74
N SER A 12 42.77 21.57 4.28
CA SER A 12 43.27 21.86 5.62
C SER A 12 43.60 23.35 5.80
N SER A 13 43.09 23.99 6.86
CA SER A 13 43.64 25.24 7.38
C SER A 13 44.50 24.98 8.62
N ASP A 14 45.66 25.62 8.65
CA ASP A 14 46.79 25.42 9.58
C ASP A 14 46.50 25.72 11.08
N MET A 15 46.75 24.71 11.92
CA MET A 15 47.44 24.68 13.25
C MET A 15 46.90 25.51 14.47
N PRO A 16 47.26 25.15 15.75
CA PRO A 16 48.28 24.19 16.18
C PRO A 16 47.84 23.06 17.15
N SER A 17 48.72 22.07 17.13
CA SER A 17 48.81 20.80 17.86
C SER A 17 48.76 20.89 19.40
N LYS A 18 47.85 20.11 19.99
CA LYS A 18 48.07 19.50 21.30
C LYS A 18 47.88 17.99 21.18
N THR A 19 49.01 17.30 21.15
CA THR A 19 49.14 15.85 21.21
C THR A 19 48.66 15.33 22.57
N LEU A 20 47.51 14.65 22.58
CA LEU A 20 47.15 13.72 23.65
C LEU A 20 47.35 12.30 23.11
N LYS A 21 48.50 11.71 23.45
CA LYS A 21 48.79 10.28 23.26
C LYS A 21 47.74 9.47 24.04
N LEU A 22 46.88 8.77 23.35
CA LEU A 22 46.08 7.67 23.90
C LEU A 22 46.60 6.37 23.29
N SER A 23 47.32 5.63 24.13
CA SER A 23 47.73 4.25 23.93
C SER A 23 46.53 3.37 23.58
N LEU A 24 46.64 2.58 22.51
CA LEU A 24 45.72 1.48 22.22
C LEU A 24 45.83 0.44 23.35
N SER A 25 44.78 0.31 24.15
CA SER A 25 44.52 -0.91 24.91
C SER A 25 43.58 -1.79 24.09
N ASP A 26 44.07 -2.97 23.71
CA ASP A 26 43.24 -4.08 23.23
C ASP A 26 42.09 -4.32 24.21
N ASN A 27 40.87 -4.36 23.68
CA ASN A 27 39.56 -4.61 24.30
C ASN A 27 38.60 -3.43 24.16
N LYS A 28 37.95 -3.32 23.00
CA LYS A 28 36.65 -2.65 22.87
C LYS A 28 35.76 -3.42 21.92
N SER A 29 34.84 -4.18 22.51
CA SER A 29 33.52 -4.43 21.92
C SER A 29 32.98 -3.13 21.33
N LEU A 30 32.54 -3.19 20.06
CA LEU A 30 31.79 -2.13 19.42
C LEU A 30 30.64 -1.69 20.35
N PRO A 31 30.37 -0.38 20.50
CA PRO A 31 29.23 0.06 21.30
C PRO A 31 27.95 -0.41 20.62
N SER A 32 27.36 -1.44 21.20
CA SER A 32 26.00 -1.88 20.94
C SER A 32 25.07 -0.72 21.29
N LEU A 33 24.63 0.05 20.29
CA LEU A 33 23.42 0.88 20.34
C LEU A 33 22.19 -0.04 20.33
N GLN A 34 22.12 -0.99 21.26
CA GLN A 34 20.87 -1.67 21.58
C GLN A 34 20.16 -0.79 22.59
N LEU A 35 19.38 0.17 22.08
CA LEU A 35 18.21 0.58 22.86
C LEU A 35 17.40 -0.69 23.11
N PRO A 36 16.97 -0.97 24.36
CA PRO A 36 16.03 -2.04 24.63
C PRO A 36 14.67 -1.61 24.07
N PHE A 37 14.50 -1.72 22.76
CA PHE A 37 13.21 -1.56 22.11
C PHE A 37 12.39 -2.81 22.40
N ARG A 38 11.38 -2.66 23.28
CA ARG A 38 10.30 -3.64 23.35
C ARG A 38 9.67 -3.73 21.96
N THR A 39 9.52 -4.94 21.43
CA THR A 39 8.58 -5.24 20.36
C THR A 39 7.24 -4.64 20.75
N THR A 40 6.85 -3.60 20.03
CA THR A 40 5.57 -2.92 20.25
C THR A 40 4.55 -3.64 19.40
N ASP A 41 3.73 -4.44 20.08
CA ASP A 41 2.59 -5.10 19.47
C ASP A 41 1.65 -4.01 18.96
N ILE A 42 1.52 -3.90 17.64
CA ILE A 42 0.53 -3.02 17.03
C ILE A 42 -0.84 -3.56 17.44
N SER A 43 -1.61 -2.70 18.08
CA SER A 43 -2.96 -3.00 18.52
C SER A 43 -3.95 -2.10 17.82
N HIS A 44 -5.13 -2.65 17.60
CA HIS A 44 -6.30 -1.89 17.17
C HIS A 44 -6.67 -0.85 18.22
N ALA A 45 -7.34 0.21 17.78
CA ALA A 45 -8.05 1.11 18.68
C ALA A 45 -9.10 0.36 19.54
N ALA A 46 -9.66 1.03 20.53
CA ALA A 46 -10.70 0.49 21.40
C ALA A 46 -11.86 -0.09 20.56
N PRO A 47 -12.42 -1.25 20.94
CA PRO A 47 -13.42 -1.94 20.12
C PRO A 47 -14.63 -1.09 19.74
N SER A 48 -15.07 -0.18 20.63
CA SER A 48 -16.16 0.77 20.38
C SER A 48 -15.83 1.77 19.26
N VAL A 49 -14.58 2.21 19.18
CA VAL A 49 -14.13 3.18 18.19
C VAL A 49 -13.94 2.51 16.83
N CYS A 50 -13.40 1.28 16.79
CA CYS A 50 -13.37 0.49 15.56
C CYS A 50 -14.79 0.19 15.04
N ALA A 51 -15.75 -0.12 15.93
CA ALA A 51 -17.14 -0.34 15.53
C ALA A 51 -17.80 0.92 14.97
N THR A 52 -17.50 2.09 15.54
CA THR A 52 -17.99 3.38 15.03
C THR A 52 -17.41 3.69 13.65
N TYR A 53 -16.14 3.36 13.44
CA TYR A 53 -15.47 3.46 12.14
C TYR A 53 -16.08 2.52 11.09
N ASP A 54 -16.27 1.24 11.43
CA ASP A 54 -16.93 0.25 10.58
C ASP A 54 -18.35 0.73 10.17
N TYR A 55 -19.10 1.29 11.12
CA TYR A 55 -20.44 1.83 10.88
C TYR A 55 -20.43 3.06 9.98
N TYR A 56 -19.54 4.02 10.24
CA TYR A 56 -19.39 5.26 9.46
C TYR A 56 -19.16 4.97 7.98
N LEU A 57 -18.27 4.03 7.69
CA LEU A 57 -17.84 3.68 6.32
C LEU A 57 -18.71 2.62 5.64
N ARG A 58 -19.78 2.14 6.30
CA ARG A 58 -20.60 1.02 5.82
C ARG A 58 -19.78 -0.24 5.51
N LEU A 59 -18.69 -0.48 6.26
CA LEU A 59 -17.79 -1.62 6.02
C LEU A 59 -18.47 -2.98 6.13
N PRO A 60 -19.44 -3.23 7.04
CA PRO A 60 -20.15 -4.51 7.04
C PRO A 60 -20.87 -4.81 5.71
N GLN A 61 -21.47 -3.78 5.10
CA GLN A 61 -22.13 -3.90 3.80
C GLN A 61 -21.11 -4.08 2.69
N LEU A 62 -20.05 -3.28 2.68
CA LEU A 62 -18.98 -3.37 1.69
C LEU A 62 -18.26 -4.72 1.74
N ARG A 63 -17.94 -5.22 2.95
CA ARG A 63 -17.42 -6.57 3.20
C ARG A 63 -18.34 -7.66 2.71
N LYS A 64 -19.66 -7.50 2.84
CA LYS A 64 -20.61 -8.47 2.30
C LYS A 64 -20.53 -8.55 0.78
N LEU A 65 -20.29 -7.43 0.09
CA LEU A 65 -20.14 -7.39 -1.36
C LEU A 65 -18.86 -8.10 -1.82
N TRP A 66 -17.69 -7.72 -1.30
CA TRP A 66 -16.43 -8.33 -1.76
C TRP A 66 -16.20 -9.76 -1.26
N ASN A 67 -16.84 -10.20 -0.17
CA ASN A 67 -16.78 -11.60 0.28
C ASN A 67 -17.81 -12.51 -0.41
N SER A 68 -18.69 -11.96 -1.26
CA SER A 68 -19.59 -12.80 -2.05
C SER A 68 -18.78 -13.55 -3.12
N SER A 69 -18.88 -14.88 -3.13
CA SER A 69 -18.28 -15.71 -4.17
C SER A 69 -19.32 -15.92 -5.27
N ASP A 70 -19.31 -15.01 -6.24
CA ASP A 70 -20.18 -15.08 -7.42
C ASP A 70 -19.50 -15.90 -8.54
N PHE A 71 -18.17 -16.01 -8.51
CA PHE A 71 -17.35 -16.66 -9.53
C PHE A 71 -16.39 -17.68 -8.89
N PRO A 72 -16.90 -18.84 -8.43
CA PRO A 72 -16.09 -19.81 -7.68
C PRO A 72 -14.93 -20.41 -8.47
N ASN A 73 -14.96 -20.33 -9.81
CA ASN A 73 -13.87 -20.79 -10.66
C ASN A 73 -12.76 -19.73 -10.85
N TRP A 74 -12.98 -18.50 -10.40
CA TRP A 74 -12.04 -17.39 -10.54
C TRP A 74 -11.29 -17.17 -9.23
N ASN A 75 -10.13 -17.80 -9.10
CA ASN A 75 -9.36 -17.81 -7.84
C ASN A 75 -8.95 -16.41 -7.35
N ASN A 76 -8.81 -15.45 -8.26
CA ASN A 76 -8.46 -14.07 -7.92
C ASN A 76 -9.69 -13.19 -7.63
N GLU A 77 -10.92 -13.72 -7.68
CA GLU A 77 -12.13 -13.00 -7.25
C GLU A 77 -11.95 -12.25 -5.91
N PRO A 78 -11.45 -12.86 -4.81
CA PRO A 78 -11.27 -12.16 -3.53
C PRO A 78 -10.22 -11.03 -3.56
N ILE A 79 -9.37 -10.96 -4.59
CA ILE A 79 -8.37 -9.90 -4.78
C ILE A 79 -8.90 -8.84 -5.77
N LEU A 80 -9.38 -9.26 -6.93
CA LEU A 80 -9.78 -8.38 -8.03
C LEU A 80 -11.14 -7.71 -7.78
N LYS A 81 -12.11 -8.39 -7.16
CA LYS A 81 -13.41 -7.78 -6.83
C LYS A 81 -13.28 -6.54 -5.94
N PRO A 82 -12.61 -6.57 -4.76
CA PRO A 82 -12.50 -5.38 -3.91
C PRO A 82 -11.73 -4.24 -4.56
N ILE A 83 -10.70 -4.49 -5.37
CA ILE A 83 -9.96 -3.39 -6.04
C ILE A 83 -10.75 -2.75 -7.18
N LEU A 84 -11.58 -3.53 -7.89
CA LEU A 84 -12.51 -2.99 -8.90
C LEU A 84 -13.59 -2.16 -8.23
N GLN A 85 -14.07 -2.56 -7.05
CA GLN A 85 -14.96 -1.75 -6.22
C GLN A 85 -14.28 -0.47 -5.74
N ALA A 86 -13.00 -0.53 -5.34
CA ALA A 86 -12.20 0.65 -5.00
C ALA A 86 -12.08 1.63 -6.17
N LEU A 87 -11.87 1.11 -7.38
CA LEU A 87 -11.83 1.89 -8.61
C LEU A 87 -13.17 2.59 -8.87
N GLU A 88 -14.28 1.89 -8.73
CA GLU A 88 -15.62 2.47 -8.88
C GLU A 88 -15.92 3.54 -7.82
N ILE A 89 -15.48 3.32 -6.56
CA ILE A 89 -15.57 4.32 -5.50
C ILE A 89 -14.73 5.56 -5.87
N THR A 90 -13.59 5.38 -6.52
CA THR A 90 -12.74 6.49 -6.97
C THR A 90 -13.40 7.27 -8.12
N PHE A 91 -14.10 6.62 -9.06
CA PHE A 91 -14.92 7.32 -10.06
C PHE A 91 -16.05 8.12 -9.41
N ARG A 92 -16.69 7.57 -8.39
CA ARG A 92 -17.68 8.28 -7.57
C ARG A 92 -17.05 9.48 -6.87
N PHE A 93 -15.84 9.34 -6.34
CA PHE A 93 -15.12 10.45 -5.70
C PHE A 93 -14.81 11.58 -6.69
N LEU A 94 -14.37 11.24 -7.90
CA LEU A 94 -14.19 12.22 -8.97
C LEU A 94 -15.49 12.99 -9.25
N SER A 95 -16.63 12.29 -9.32
CA SER A 95 -17.94 12.93 -9.49
C SER A 95 -18.30 13.86 -8.32
N ILE A 96 -17.97 13.50 -7.08
CA ILE A 96 -18.20 14.32 -5.88
C ILE A 96 -17.40 15.62 -5.98
N VAL A 97 -16.10 15.53 -6.27
CA VAL A 97 -15.21 16.69 -6.40
C VAL A 97 -15.64 17.65 -7.50
N LEU A 98 -16.08 17.13 -8.65
CA LEU A 98 -16.50 17.95 -9.79
C LEU A 98 -17.88 18.59 -9.60
N SER A 99 -18.66 18.08 -8.64
CA SER A 99 -19.99 18.58 -8.28
C SER A 99 -19.97 19.45 -7.03
N ASP A 100 -18.82 19.57 -6.35
CA ASP A 100 -18.67 20.39 -5.17
C ASP A 100 -18.98 21.87 -5.51
N PRO A 101 -19.94 22.53 -4.84
CA PRO A 101 -20.34 23.90 -5.14
C PRO A 101 -19.45 24.94 -4.46
N ARG A 102 -18.54 24.55 -3.55
CA ARG A 102 -17.75 25.49 -2.74
C ARG A 102 -16.75 26.26 -3.63
N PRO A 103 -16.78 27.60 -3.64
CA PRO A 103 -15.97 28.41 -4.56
C PRO A 103 -14.47 28.39 -4.24
N TYR A 104 -14.09 28.04 -3.00
CA TYR A 104 -12.71 27.93 -2.55
C TYR A 104 -12.13 26.52 -2.73
N SER A 105 -12.94 25.54 -3.16
CA SER A 105 -12.46 24.18 -3.42
C SER A 105 -11.56 24.16 -4.66
N ASN A 106 -10.35 23.61 -4.54
CA ASN A 106 -9.41 23.55 -5.64
C ASN A 106 -9.74 22.36 -6.57
N HIS A 107 -10.83 22.46 -7.31
CA HIS A 107 -11.32 21.38 -8.18
C HIS A 107 -10.27 20.90 -9.18
N ARG A 108 -9.40 21.80 -9.67
CA ARG A 108 -8.36 21.47 -10.64
C ARG A 108 -7.32 20.51 -10.05
N GLU A 109 -6.78 20.85 -8.87
CA GLU A 109 -5.78 20.00 -8.22
C GLU A 109 -6.41 18.72 -7.66
N TRP A 110 -7.63 18.79 -7.13
CA TRP A 110 -8.38 17.59 -6.75
C TRP A 110 -8.56 16.63 -7.94
N THR A 111 -9.00 17.15 -9.09
CA THR A 111 -9.18 16.36 -10.32
C THR A 111 -7.87 15.70 -10.75
N ARG A 112 -6.75 16.45 -10.74
CA ARG A 112 -5.43 15.92 -11.09
C ARG A 112 -4.97 14.80 -10.16
N ARG A 113 -5.14 14.97 -8.85
CA ARG A 113 -4.75 13.94 -7.87
C ARG A 113 -5.62 12.69 -7.98
N ILE A 114 -6.94 12.86 -8.15
CA ILE A 114 -7.85 11.72 -8.32
C ILE A 114 -7.57 11.00 -9.66
N GLU A 115 -7.32 11.74 -10.75
CA GLU A 115 -6.93 11.14 -12.04
C GLU A 115 -5.61 10.35 -11.94
N SER A 116 -4.61 10.90 -11.25
CA SER A 116 -3.35 10.22 -10.98
C SER A 116 -3.59 8.95 -10.17
N LEU A 117 -4.40 9.02 -9.11
CA LEU A 117 -4.75 7.88 -8.28
C LEU A 117 -5.44 6.78 -9.08
N ILE A 118 -6.42 7.14 -9.92
CA ILE A 118 -7.12 6.21 -10.82
C ILE A 118 -6.11 5.52 -11.75
N THR A 119 -5.17 6.27 -12.31
CA THR A 119 -4.15 5.70 -13.21
C THR A 119 -3.29 4.68 -12.47
N HIS A 120 -2.82 4.98 -11.26
CA HIS A 120 -2.06 4.02 -10.45
C HIS A 120 -2.89 2.81 -9.99
N GLN A 121 -4.19 2.99 -9.71
CA GLN A 121 -5.09 1.87 -9.44
C GLN A 121 -5.21 0.93 -10.65
N ILE A 122 -5.41 1.49 -11.85
CA ILE A 122 -5.47 0.74 -13.11
C ILE A 122 -4.16 0.00 -13.38
N GLU A 123 -3.00 0.63 -13.13
CA GLU A 123 -1.69 -0.01 -13.26
C GLU A 123 -1.56 -1.25 -12.37
N ILE A 124 -1.97 -1.15 -11.10
CA ILE A 124 -1.90 -2.28 -10.16
C ILE A 124 -2.91 -3.37 -10.53
N ILE A 125 -4.10 -2.99 -10.98
CA ILE A 125 -5.09 -3.94 -11.51
C ILE A 125 -4.51 -4.69 -12.72
N ALA A 126 -3.84 -3.99 -13.64
CA ALA A 126 -3.22 -4.61 -14.80
C ALA A 126 -2.13 -5.61 -14.41
N ILE A 127 -1.25 -5.26 -13.46
CA ILE A 127 -0.23 -6.18 -12.91
C ILE A 127 -0.89 -7.47 -12.41
N LEU A 128 -1.92 -7.36 -11.56
CA LEU A 128 -2.61 -8.52 -11.00
C LEU A 128 -3.33 -9.38 -12.07
N CYS A 129 -3.85 -8.74 -13.12
CA CYS A 129 -4.47 -9.44 -14.25
C CYS A 129 -3.44 -10.11 -15.17
N GLU A 130 -2.25 -9.50 -15.35
CA GLU A 130 -1.15 -10.10 -16.11
C GLU A 130 -0.62 -11.36 -15.40
N ASP A 131 -0.45 -11.30 -14.08
CA ASP A 131 0.03 -12.42 -13.28
C ASP A 131 -0.96 -13.61 -13.29
N GLU A 132 -2.27 -13.32 -13.35
CA GLU A 132 -3.32 -14.35 -13.49
C GLU A 132 -3.17 -15.16 -14.78
N GLU A 133 -2.80 -14.52 -15.88
CA GLU A 133 -2.66 -15.15 -17.19
C GLU A 133 -1.41 -16.00 -17.34
N GLN A 134 -0.36 -15.68 -16.58
CA GLN A 134 0.87 -16.45 -16.54
C GLN A 134 0.71 -17.75 -15.73
N ASN A 135 -0.27 -17.80 -14.82
CA ASN A 135 -0.58 -18.99 -14.03
C ASN A 135 -1.47 -19.98 -14.81
N SER A 136 -0.98 -21.19 -15.03
CA SER A 136 -1.72 -22.25 -15.75
C SER A 136 -3.08 -22.58 -15.14
N ASP A 137 -3.20 -22.44 -13.82
CA ASP A 137 -4.38 -22.87 -13.06
C ASP A 137 -5.49 -21.82 -13.04
N THR A 138 -5.16 -20.54 -13.24
CA THR A 138 -6.10 -19.41 -13.19
C THR A 138 -6.39 -18.81 -14.56
N ARG A 139 -5.61 -19.17 -15.56
CA ARG A 139 -5.71 -18.64 -16.91
C ARG A 139 -7.11 -18.82 -17.50
N GLY A 140 -7.70 -17.72 -18.01
CA GLY A 140 -9.01 -17.74 -18.66
C GLY A 140 -10.20 -18.04 -17.75
N THR A 141 -10.02 -17.97 -16.42
CA THR A 141 -11.11 -18.16 -15.45
C THR A 141 -11.91 -16.88 -15.19
N ALA A 142 -11.38 -15.73 -15.58
CA ALA A 142 -12.03 -14.43 -15.42
C ALA A 142 -13.38 -14.36 -16.17
N PRO A 143 -14.44 -13.81 -15.56
CA PRO A 143 -15.75 -13.71 -16.18
C PRO A 143 -15.76 -12.64 -17.26
N THR A 144 -15.61 -13.06 -18.52
CA THR A 144 -15.48 -12.15 -19.67
C THR A 144 -16.55 -12.42 -20.74
N ALA A 145 -16.86 -11.39 -21.53
CA ALA A 145 -17.72 -11.47 -22.70
C ALA A 145 -16.90 -11.33 -23.99
N ASP A 146 -17.07 -12.29 -24.91
CA ASP A 146 -16.44 -12.28 -26.22
C ASP A 146 -17.08 -11.22 -27.14
N LEU A 147 -16.25 -10.30 -27.63
CA LEU A 147 -16.67 -9.26 -28.56
C LEU A 147 -16.63 -9.72 -30.03
N SER A 148 -15.93 -10.82 -30.34
CA SER A 148 -15.67 -11.26 -31.72
C SER A 148 -16.83 -12.01 -32.39
N ARG A 149 -17.83 -12.45 -31.62
CA ARG A 149 -18.85 -13.41 -32.08
C ARG A 149 -20.19 -12.77 -32.47
N ASN A 150 -20.40 -11.49 -32.17
CA ASN A 150 -21.63 -10.77 -32.53
C ASN A 150 -21.39 -9.86 -33.74
N ASN A 151 -21.71 -10.36 -34.94
CA ASN A 151 -21.74 -9.62 -36.22
C ASN A 151 -22.85 -8.54 -36.29
N SER A 152 -23.35 -8.06 -35.15
CA SER A 152 -24.29 -6.93 -35.08
C SER A 152 -23.55 -5.73 -34.50
N SER A 153 -23.47 -4.66 -35.27
CA SER A 153 -22.83 -3.37 -34.99
C SER A 153 -23.39 -2.59 -33.78
N GLU A 154 -24.00 -3.24 -32.80
CA GLU A 154 -24.84 -2.59 -31.77
C GLU A 154 -24.62 -2.98 -30.30
N SER A 155 -23.68 -3.85 -29.93
CA SER A 155 -23.40 -4.04 -28.50
C SER A 155 -21.95 -4.34 -28.21
N ARG A 156 -21.17 -3.27 -28.01
CA ARG A 156 -19.94 -3.38 -27.23
C ARG A 156 -20.38 -3.59 -25.79
N SER A 157 -20.01 -4.74 -25.20
CA SER A 157 -20.38 -5.14 -23.84
C SER A 157 -19.62 -4.32 -22.79
N TYR A 158 -19.92 -3.02 -22.72
CA TYR A 158 -19.42 -2.15 -21.68
C TYR A 158 -20.37 -2.13 -20.50
N SER A 159 -19.82 -1.84 -19.33
CA SER A 159 -20.57 -1.54 -18.12
C SER A 159 -21.62 -0.45 -18.38
N GLU A 160 -22.88 -0.75 -18.05
CA GLU A 160 -23.97 0.22 -18.10
C GLU A 160 -24.10 0.96 -16.76
N ALA A 161 -23.69 0.31 -15.66
CA ALA A 161 -23.85 0.83 -14.31
C ALA A 161 -22.64 1.67 -13.83
N SER A 162 -21.43 1.46 -14.37
CA SER A 162 -20.23 2.19 -13.93
C SER A 162 -20.35 3.69 -14.20
N LEU A 163 -19.74 4.48 -13.31
CA LEU A 163 -19.68 5.93 -13.47
C LEU A 163 -18.73 6.38 -14.58
N LEU A 164 -17.69 5.63 -14.94
CA LEU A 164 -16.69 6.11 -15.90
C LEU A 164 -17.30 6.42 -17.30
N PRO A 165 -18.11 5.53 -17.93
CA PRO A 165 -18.83 5.85 -19.16
C PRO A 165 -19.69 7.12 -19.03
N ARG A 166 -20.35 7.30 -17.89
CA ARG A 166 -21.22 8.45 -17.62
C ARG A 166 -20.39 9.74 -17.51
N LEU A 167 -19.26 9.70 -16.80
CA LEU A 167 -18.31 10.80 -16.70
C LEU A 167 -17.73 11.18 -18.07
N ALA A 168 -17.57 10.24 -18.99
CA ALA A 168 -17.12 10.52 -20.36
C ALA A 168 -18.14 11.33 -21.18
N THR A 169 -19.43 11.26 -20.82
CA THR A 169 -20.49 12.05 -21.48
C THR A 169 -20.73 13.41 -20.83
N TRP A 170 -20.31 13.60 -19.58
CA TRP A 170 -20.54 14.85 -18.85
C TRP A 170 -19.47 15.91 -19.17
N TYR A 171 -19.90 17.10 -19.61
CA TYR A 171 -18.99 18.12 -20.13
C TYR A 171 -17.88 18.56 -19.16
N LYS A 172 -18.13 18.55 -17.84
CA LYS A 172 -17.13 18.92 -16.82
C LYS A 172 -16.04 17.86 -16.64
N SER A 173 -16.37 16.58 -16.85
CA SER A 173 -15.48 15.45 -16.63
C SER A 173 -14.99 14.79 -17.92
N LYS A 174 -15.50 15.19 -19.08
CA LYS A 174 -15.24 14.53 -20.37
C LYS A 174 -13.74 14.33 -20.63
N ASP A 175 -12.95 15.38 -20.44
CA ASP A 175 -11.52 15.37 -20.71
C ASP A 175 -10.75 14.43 -19.77
N VAL A 176 -11.02 14.48 -18.46
CA VAL A 176 -10.41 13.55 -17.48
C VAL A 176 -10.87 12.11 -17.71
N ALA A 177 -12.15 11.89 -17.99
CA ALA A 177 -12.69 10.56 -18.26
C ALA A 177 -12.09 9.94 -19.53
N GLN A 178 -11.88 10.73 -20.59
CA GLN A 178 -11.20 10.27 -21.80
C GLN A 178 -9.75 9.85 -21.52
N ARG A 179 -9.01 10.61 -20.69
CA ARG A 179 -7.67 10.21 -20.27
C ARG A 179 -7.67 8.92 -19.46
N ILE A 180 -8.63 8.75 -18.54
CA ILE A 180 -8.78 7.50 -17.78
C ILE A 180 -9.04 6.32 -18.72
N LEU A 181 -9.95 6.46 -19.69
CA LEU A 181 -10.23 5.40 -20.68
C LEU A 181 -8.99 5.03 -21.52
N LEU A 182 -8.17 6.02 -21.87
CA LEU A 182 -6.87 5.79 -22.53
C LEU A 182 -5.87 5.11 -21.59
N SER A 183 -5.85 5.44 -20.30
CA SER A 183 -5.04 4.73 -19.30
C SER A 183 -5.45 3.26 -19.19
N VAL A 184 -6.76 2.94 -19.19
CA VAL A 184 -7.24 1.55 -19.24
C VAL A 184 -6.70 0.83 -20.48
N GLU A 185 -6.85 1.42 -21.67
CA GLU A 185 -6.33 0.84 -22.92
C GLU A 185 -4.82 0.56 -22.86
N CYS A 186 -4.04 1.54 -22.40
CA CYS A 186 -2.59 1.46 -22.35
C CYS A 186 -2.10 0.40 -21.35
N GLN A 187 -2.62 0.43 -20.12
CA GLN A 187 -2.15 -0.44 -19.05
C GLN A 187 -2.64 -1.88 -19.25
N MET A 188 -3.88 -2.06 -19.69
CA MET A 188 -4.42 -3.40 -19.90
C MET A 188 -3.83 -4.09 -21.14
N ARG A 189 -2.95 -3.46 -21.93
CA ARG A 189 -2.50 -3.98 -23.23
C ARG A 189 -1.91 -5.40 -23.18
N ARG A 190 -1.28 -5.78 -22.08
CA ARG A 190 -0.67 -7.10 -21.89
C ARG A 190 -1.61 -8.13 -21.26
N CYS A 191 -2.72 -7.70 -20.67
CA CYS A 191 -3.75 -8.58 -20.13
C CYS A 191 -4.54 -9.26 -21.26
N SER A 192 -5.06 -10.46 -21.00
CA SER A 192 -5.90 -11.23 -21.94
C SER A 192 -7.26 -10.61 -22.21
N TYR A 193 -7.79 -9.85 -21.24
CA TYR A 193 -9.06 -9.13 -21.32
C TYR A 193 -8.87 -7.64 -21.03
N THR A 194 -9.93 -6.86 -21.21
CA THR A 194 -10.00 -5.45 -20.83
C THR A 194 -11.07 -5.23 -19.76
N LEU A 195 -11.09 -4.08 -19.08
CA LEU A 195 -11.99 -3.86 -17.93
C LEU A 195 -13.46 -3.68 -18.31
N GLY A 196 -13.79 -3.38 -19.57
CA GLY A 196 -15.17 -3.23 -20.02
C GLY A 196 -15.83 -1.94 -19.55
N LEU A 197 -15.07 -0.85 -19.43
CA LEU A 197 -15.51 0.45 -18.90
C LEU A 197 -15.78 1.50 -19.99
N GLY A 198 -15.83 1.10 -21.26
CA GLY A 198 -16.02 2.01 -22.40
C GLY A 198 -14.72 2.39 -23.11
N GLU A 199 -13.61 1.75 -22.77
CA GLU A 199 -12.31 1.98 -23.39
C GLU A 199 -12.33 1.57 -24.89
N PRO A 200 -11.43 2.14 -25.72
CA PRO A 200 -11.40 1.88 -27.15
C PRO A 200 -11.28 0.39 -27.52
N ASN A 201 -10.49 -0.38 -26.74
CA ASN A 201 -10.18 -1.79 -26.96
C ASN A 201 -9.70 -2.08 -28.38
N LEU A 202 -8.58 -1.46 -28.77
CA LEU A 202 -8.05 -1.52 -30.14
C LEU A 202 -7.61 -2.94 -30.53
N ALA A 203 -7.27 -3.75 -29.53
CA ALA A 203 -6.86 -5.14 -29.72
C ALA A 203 -8.05 -6.12 -29.84
N GLY A 204 -9.30 -5.66 -29.66
CA GLY A 204 -10.49 -6.51 -29.76
C GLY A 204 -10.55 -7.63 -28.71
N LYS A 205 -9.97 -7.40 -27.53
CA LYS A 205 -9.92 -8.36 -26.43
C LYS A 205 -11.30 -8.57 -25.83
N PRO A 206 -11.60 -9.73 -25.22
CA PRO A 206 -12.81 -9.89 -24.43
C PRO A 206 -12.86 -8.85 -23.29
N SER A 207 -14.06 -8.43 -22.91
CA SER A 207 -14.27 -7.46 -21.84
C SER A 207 -14.72 -8.18 -20.57
N LEU A 208 -14.16 -7.79 -19.42
CA LEU A 208 -14.63 -8.25 -18.12
C LEU A 208 -16.11 -7.87 -17.96
N LEU A 209 -16.91 -8.78 -17.39
CA LEU A 209 -18.29 -8.53 -17.01
C LEU A 209 -18.34 -7.62 -15.76
N TYR A 210 -17.91 -6.37 -15.93
CA TYR A 210 -17.65 -5.42 -14.85
C TYR A 210 -18.86 -5.23 -13.93
N ASP A 211 -20.07 -5.16 -14.50
CA ASP A 211 -21.30 -4.97 -13.71
C ASP A 211 -21.62 -6.15 -12.80
N LEU A 212 -21.27 -7.38 -13.21
CA LEU A 212 -21.48 -8.57 -12.39
C LEU A 212 -20.42 -8.71 -11.30
N VAL A 213 -19.17 -8.34 -11.61
CA VAL A 213 -18.04 -8.43 -10.68
C VAL A 213 -18.06 -7.29 -9.66
N CYS A 214 -18.04 -6.05 -10.14
CA CYS A 214 -17.93 -4.84 -9.31
C CYS A 214 -19.25 -4.51 -8.61
N LYS A 215 -20.38 -4.81 -9.25
CA LYS A 215 -21.74 -4.43 -8.81
C LYS A 215 -21.85 -2.91 -8.54
N PRO A 216 -21.60 -2.03 -9.53
CA PRO A 216 -21.52 -0.57 -9.32
C PRO A 216 -22.75 0.02 -8.63
N ASN A 217 -23.97 -0.44 -8.96
CA ASN A 217 -25.21 0.03 -8.34
C ASN A 217 -25.23 -0.21 -6.81
N GLU A 218 -24.73 -1.36 -6.36
CA GLU A 218 -24.65 -1.70 -4.94
C GLU A 218 -23.58 -0.84 -4.24
N ILE A 219 -22.45 -0.60 -4.91
CA ILE A 219 -21.39 0.31 -4.43
C ILE A 219 -21.89 1.76 -4.34
N HIS A 220 -22.67 2.23 -5.31
CA HIS A 220 -23.25 3.57 -5.29
C HIS A 220 -24.30 3.75 -4.19
N ALA A 221 -25.00 2.68 -3.81
CA ALA A 221 -25.92 2.70 -2.68
C ALA A 221 -25.19 2.93 -1.34
N LEU A 222 -23.89 2.59 -1.26
CA LEU A 222 -23.04 2.82 -0.09
C LEU A 222 -22.39 4.22 -0.07
N LYS A 223 -22.87 5.18 -0.87
CA LYS A 223 -22.32 6.54 -0.89
C LYS A 223 -22.70 7.38 0.32
N THR A 224 -23.81 7.05 0.97
CA THR A 224 -24.36 7.84 2.07
C THR A 224 -23.78 7.39 3.41
N THR A 225 -23.34 8.36 4.18
CA THR A 225 -22.88 8.09 5.54
C THR A 225 -24.09 8.00 6.47
N PRO A 226 -24.02 7.22 7.56
CA PRO A 226 -25.09 7.22 8.57
C PRO A 226 -25.32 8.59 9.25
N TYR A 227 -24.45 9.57 9.00
CA TYR A 227 -24.51 10.89 9.59
C TYR A 227 -24.93 11.99 8.61
N ASP A 228 -25.26 11.65 7.36
CA ASP A 228 -25.61 12.64 6.32
C ASP A 228 -26.78 13.55 6.74
N GLU A 229 -27.74 13.04 7.52
CA GLU A 229 -28.86 13.84 8.04
C GLU A 229 -28.46 14.86 9.12
N ARG A 230 -27.28 14.69 9.73
CA ARG A 230 -26.80 15.50 10.86
C ARG A 230 -25.54 16.31 10.54
N VAL A 231 -24.83 15.96 9.46
CA VAL A 231 -23.53 16.51 9.09
C VAL A 231 -23.65 17.16 7.72
N GLU A 232 -23.95 18.46 7.72
CA GLU A 232 -23.91 19.29 6.53
C GLU A 232 -22.47 19.79 6.28
N ASN A 233 -21.60 18.88 5.85
CA ASN A 233 -20.20 19.19 5.53
C ASN A 233 -19.75 18.43 4.28
N HIS A 234 -19.30 19.15 3.26
CA HIS A 234 -18.86 18.57 1.99
C HIS A 234 -17.62 17.66 2.12
N GLU A 235 -16.74 17.93 3.11
CA GLU A 235 -15.59 17.06 3.36
C GLU A 235 -16.00 15.68 3.90
N ASN A 236 -17.24 15.51 4.40
CA ASN A 236 -17.72 14.22 4.88
C ASN A 236 -17.69 13.15 3.78
N HIS A 237 -18.12 13.52 2.57
CA HIS A 237 -18.15 12.59 1.44
C HIS A 237 -16.75 12.28 0.92
N ALA A 238 -15.84 13.27 0.95
CA ALA A 238 -14.44 13.08 0.61
C ALA A 238 -13.75 12.13 1.62
N LEU A 239 -13.89 12.40 2.92
CA LEU A 239 -13.34 11.55 4.00
C LEU A 239 -13.84 10.11 3.90
N HIS A 240 -15.15 9.95 3.72
CA HIS A 240 -15.80 8.65 3.58
C HIS A 240 -15.30 7.90 2.34
N ALA A 241 -15.21 8.56 1.17
CA ALA A 241 -14.71 7.93 -0.04
C ALA A 241 -13.24 7.51 0.08
N THR A 242 -12.37 8.38 0.61
CA THR A 242 -10.94 8.09 0.83
C THR A 242 -10.75 6.81 1.64
N HIS A 243 -11.47 6.67 2.76
CA HIS A 243 -11.31 5.49 3.60
C HIS A 243 -11.97 4.24 3.03
N GLN A 244 -13.09 4.33 2.29
CA GLN A 244 -13.62 3.17 1.59
C GLN A 244 -12.66 2.64 0.51
N ILE A 245 -11.97 3.55 -0.21
CA ILE A 245 -10.91 3.18 -1.16
C ILE A 245 -9.77 2.48 -0.41
N ALA A 246 -9.27 3.07 0.68
CA ALA A 246 -8.20 2.49 1.48
C ALA A 246 -8.57 1.08 1.99
N GLU A 247 -9.74 0.91 2.59
CA GLU A 247 -10.19 -0.39 3.14
C GLU A 247 -10.33 -1.47 2.06
N SER A 248 -10.78 -1.11 0.87
CA SER A 248 -10.89 -2.04 -0.25
C SER A 248 -9.49 -2.54 -0.70
N TRP A 249 -8.51 -1.64 -0.78
CA TRP A 249 -7.13 -1.97 -1.13
C TRP A 249 -6.39 -2.71 -0.01
N ILE A 250 -6.64 -2.36 1.26
CA ILE A 250 -6.13 -3.09 2.43
C ILE A 250 -6.62 -4.53 2.40
N HIS A 251 -7.93 -4.74 2.14
CA HIS A 251 -8.50 -6.08 2.03
C HIS A 251 -7.84 -6.90 0.93
N ALA A 252 -7.70 -6.32 -0.26
CA ALA A 252 -7.05 -6.98 -1.40
C ALA A 252 -5.58 -7.31 -1.10
N SER A 253 -4.83 -6.37 -0.51
CA SER A 253 -3.43 -6.58 -0.12
C SER A 253 -3.27 -7.74 0.86
N ARG A 254 -4.18 -7.83 1.83
CA ARG A 254 -4.22 -8.96 2.76
C ARG A 254 -4.43 -10.29 2.01
N LYS A 255 -5.33 -10.33 1.03
CA LYS A 255 -5.58 -11.54 0.21
C LYS A 255 -4.38 -11.95 -0.64
N VAL A 256 -3.67 -10.99 -1.22
CA VAL A 256 -2.40 -11.26 -1.92
C VAL A 256 -1.36 -11.82 -0.92
N LEU A 257 -1.29 -11.25 0.27
CA LEU A 257 -0.33 -11.66 1.30
C LEU A 257 -0.60 -13.06 1.88
N GLU A 258 -1.88 -13.46 1.98
CA GLU A 258 -2.28 -14.84 2.30
C GLU A 258 -1.70 -15.81 1.25
N GLY A 259 -1.76 -15.47 -0.04
CA GLY A 259 -1.20 -16.28 -1.14
C GLY A 259 0.33 -16.41 -1.14
N ILE A 260 1.07 -15.39 -0.68
CA ILE A 260 2.54 -15.43 -0.58
C ILE A 260 2.99 -16.56 0.35
N ALA A 261 2.29 -16.77 1.47
CA ALA A 261 2.65 -17.81 2.43
C ALA A 261 2.54 -19.22 1.80
N ASP A 262 1.49 -19.45 1.01
CA ASP A 262 1.25 -20.70 0.31
C ASP A 262 2.24 -20.92 -0.84
N ALA A 263 2.60 -19.85 -1.56
CA ALA A 263 3.60 -19.88 -2.62
C ALA A 263 5.00 -20.23 -2.09
N VAL A 264 5.39 -19.67 -0.94
CA VAL A 264 6.66 -20.03 -0.26
C VAL A 264 6.68 -21.51 0.12
N LEU A 265 5.59 -22.01 0.72
CA LEU A 265 5.47 -23.42 1.11
C LEU A 265 5.55 -24.36 -0.11
N SER A 266 4.95 -23.94 -1.22
CA SER A 266 4.93 -24.68 -2.49
C SER A 266 6.21 -24.48 -3.32
N ARG A 267 7.18 -23.70 -2.83
CA ARG A 267 8.44 -23.33 -3.50
C ARG A 267 8.27 -22.63 -4.85
N THR A 268 7.14 -21.97 -5.08
CA THR A 268 6.89 -21.11 -6.25
C THR A 268 7.43 -19.70 -5.98
N PHE A 269 8.75 -19.58 -5.83
CA PHE A 269 9.39 -18.34 -5.38
C PHE A 269 9.25 -17.16 -6.34
N GLU A 270 9.16 -17.42 -7.64
CA GLU A 270 8.91 -16.38 -8.65
C GLU A 270 7.53 -15.74 -8.42
N LYS A 271 6.47 -16.55 -8.33
CA LYS A 271 5.12 -16.08 -8.02
C LYS A 271 5.05 -15.35 -6.67
N ALA A 272 5.71 -15.89 -5.65
CA ALA A 272 5.78 -15.22 -4.35
C ALA A 272 6.46 -13.83 -4.45
N ALA A 273 7.47 -13.68 -5.31
CA ALA A 273 8.15 -12.40 -5.51
C ALA A 273 7.26 -11.40 -6.27
N GLU A 274 6.51 -11.84 -7.27
CA GLU A 274 5.49 -11.04 -7.99
C GLU A 274 4.39 -10.56 -7.04
N ASP A 275 3.84 -11.46 -6.23
CA ASP A 275 2.84 -11.11 -5.22
C ASP A 275 3.41 -10.14 -4.18
N CYS A 276 4.67 -10.32 -3.77
CA CYS A 276 5.35 -9.35 -2.91
C CYS A 276 5.46 -7.96 -3.57
N TYR A 277 5.74 -7.92 -4.87
CA TYR A 277 5.80 -6.68 -5.64
C TYR A 277 4.42 -6.01 -5.70
N ALA A 278 3.34 -6.77 -5.92
CA ALA A 278 1.98 -6.25 -5.87
C ALA A 278 1.64 -5.66 -4.49
N VAL A 279 1.96 -6.34 -3.39
CA VAL A 279 1.77 -5.82 -2.02
C VAL A 279 2.56 -4.52 -1.80
N GLU A 280 3.79 -4.45 -2.29
CA GLU A 280 4.62 -3.24 -2.22
C GLU A 280 3.99 -2.05 -2.95
N ARG A 281 3.44 -2.30 -4.15
CA ARG A 281 2.73 -1.29 -4.94
C ARG A 281 1.46 -0.83 -4.25
N ILE A 282 0.71 -1.74 -3.62
CA ILE A 282 -0.50 -1.39 -2.86
C ILE A 282 -0.16 -0.51 -1.65
N TRP A 283 0.93 -0.79 -0.91
CA TRP A 283 1.36 0.10 0.19
C TRP A 283 1.67 1.52 -0.27
N LYS A 284 2.30 1.68 -1.44
CA LYS A 284 2.53 3.00 -2.03
C LYS A 284 1.22 3.69 -2.42
N LEU A 285 0.30 2.94 -3.03
CA LEU A 285 -1.03 3.43 -3.38
C LEU A 285 -1.79 3.91 -2.13
N LEU A 286 -1.74 3.16 -1.02
CA LEU A 286 -2.39 3.56 0.22
C LEU A 286 -1.86 4.91 0.74
N ALA A 287 -0.56 5.19 0.58
CA ALA A 287 -0.02 6.51 0.93
C ALA A 287 -0.61 7.63 0.05
N GLU A 288 -0.75 7.39 -1.26
CA GLU A 288 -1.38 8.34 -2.18
C GLU A 288 -2.87 8.57 -1.89
N VAL A 289 -3.59 7.52 -1.46
CA VAL A 289 -4.99 7.62 -1.01
C VAL A 289 -5.07 8.53 0.22
N GLU A 290 -4.19 8.33 1.20
CA GLU A 290 -4.17 9.18 2.41
C GLU A 290 -3.76 10.63 2.11
N ASP A 291 -2.91 10.86 1.11
CA ASP A 291 -2.53 12.20 0.65
C ASP A 291 -3.71 13.02 0.08
N LEU A 292 -4.85 12.38 -0.24
CA LEU A 292 -6.06 13.11 -0.62
C LEU A 292 -6.60 13.98 0.53
N HIS A 293 -6.31 13.64 1.79
CA HIS A 293 -6.68 14.50 2.93
C HIS A 293 -6.02 15.88 2.87
N LEU A 294 -4.86 16.00 2.22
CA LEU A 294 -4.16 17.28 2.03
C LEU A 294 -4.92 18.25 1.10
N MET A 295 -5.92 17.76 0.37
CA MET A 295 -6.73 18.57 -0.53
C MET A 295 -8.00 19.12 0.13
N MET A 296 -8.35 18.61 1.31
CA MET A 296 -9.50 19.09 2.08
C MET A 296 -9.23 20.49 2.63
N ASP A 297 -10.26 21.31 2.72
CA ASP A 297 -10.12 22.59 3.41
C ASP A 297 -9.88 22.36 4.92
N PRO A 298 -8.85 22.98 5.54
CA PRO A 298 -8.55 22.76 6.94
C PRO A 298 -9.67 23.17 7.91
N ASP A 299 -10.38 24.28 7.67
CA ASP A 299 -11.49 24.71 8.55
C ASP A 299 -12.66 23.73 8.44
N ASP A 300 -13.05 23.39 7.21
CA ASP A 300 -14.14 22.43 6.98
C ASP A 300 -13.80 21.04 7.58
N PHE A 301 -12.56 20.56 7.43
CA PHE A 301 -12.13 19.29 8.01
C PHE A 301 -12.15 19.32 9.54
N LEU A 302 -11.64 20.38 10.17
CA LEU A 302 -11.63 20.48 11.64
C LEU A 302 -13.05 20.59 12.22
N ARG A 303 -13.97 21.25 11.52
CA ARG A 303 -15.40 21.23 11.86
C ARG A 303 -15.99 19.83 11.73
N LEU A 304 -15.69 19.13 10.64
CA LEU A 304 -16.12 17.74 10.42
C LEU A 304 -15.64 16.81 11.54
N LYS A 305 -14.36 16.89 11.90
CA LYS A 305 -13.77 16.11 13.00
C LYS A 305 -14.57 16.27 14.30
N ASN A 306 -15.00 17.50 14.60
CA ASN A 306 -15.82 17.79 15.77
C ASN A 306 -17.25 17.23 15.63
N GLN A 307 -17.88 17.36 14.46
CA GLN A 307 -19.23 16.86 14.18
C GLN A 307 -19.33 15.34 14.25
N LEU A 308 -18.35 14.64 13.68
CA LEU A 308 -18.25 13.17 13.73
C LEU A 308 -17.88 12.65 15.13
N SER A 309 -17.66 13.54 16.10
CA SER A 309 -17.19 13.17 17.45
C SER A 309 -15.95 12.27 17.37
N VAL A 310 -15.05 12.52 16.41
CA VAL A 310 -13.79 11.77 16.24
C VAL A 310 -12.84 11.97 17.43
N LYS A 311 -13.23 12.81 18.40
CA LYS A 311 -12.58 12.93 19.71
C LYS A 311 -12.42 11.55 20.34
N SER A 312 -11.19 11.23 20.71
CA SER A 312 -10.84 10.15 21.63
C SER A 312 -11.66 10.29 22.90
N SER A 313 -12.81 9.64 22.95
CA SER A 313 -13.69 9.64 24.11
C SER A 313 -13.05 8.72 25.15
N GLY A 314 -12.26 9.30 26.05
CA GLY A 314 -11.69 8.58 27.20
C GLY A 314 -10.19 8.30 27.15
N GLY A 315 -9.36 9.27 26.77
CA GLY A 315 -7.90 9.15 26.90
C GLY A 315 -7.25 8.20 25.86
N GLU A 316 -7.96 7.89 24.78
CA GLU A 316 -7.45 7.05 23.71
C GLU A 316 -6.36 7.77 22.90
N THR A 317 -5.18 7.15 22.84
CA THR A 317 -3.97 7.71 22.20
C THR A 317 -3.65 7.09 20.84
N ALA A 318 -4.47 6.13 20.38
CA ALA A 318 -4.29 5.46 19.10
C ALA A 318 -4.65 6.40 17.93
N SER A 319 -3.81 6.43 16.91
CA SER A 319 -4.05 7.18 15.68
C SER A 319 -5.27 6.65 14.92
N PHE A 320 -5.92 7.52 14.14
CA PHE A 320 -7.19 7.22 13.47
C PHE A 320 -7.11 6.00 12.53
N CYS A 321 -6.00 5.80 11.81
CA CYS A 321 -5.82 4.64 10.94
C CYS A 321 -5.89 3.29 11.69
N PHE A 322 -5.59 3.24 12.99
CA PHE A 322 -5.71 2.01 13.79
C PHE A 322 -7.14 1.66 14.19
N ARG A 323 -8.13 2.45 13.77
CA ARG A 323 -9.54 2.06 13.79
C ARG A 323 -9.86 1.02 12.71
N SER A 324 -9.05 0.98 11.65
CA SER A 324 -9.07 -0.11 10.67
C SER A 324 -8.48 -1.37 11.26
N LYS A 325 -9.34 -2.38 11.45
CA LYS A 325 -8.87 -3.70 11.89
C LYS A 325 -8.04 -4.39 10.82
N GLU A 326 -8.39 -4.20 9.56
CA GLU A 326 -7.69 -4.87 8.47
C GLU A 326 -6.30 -4.28 8.25
N LEU A 327 -6.10 -2.96 8.43
CA LEU A 327 -4.78 -2.33 8.32
C LEU A 327 -3.80 -2.87 9.36
N VAL A 328 -4.24 -3.00 10.61
CA VAL A 328 -3.41 -3.52 11.70
C VAL A 328 -3.03 -4.97 11.45
N GLU A 329 -3.97 -5.81 10.99
CA GLU A 329 -3.66 -7.20 10.65
C GLU A 329 -2.74 -7.31 9.42
N LEU A 330 -2.95 -6.49 8.38
CA LEU A 330 -2.05 -6.41 7.23
C LEU A 330 -0.63 -6.04 7.67
N THR A 331 -0.49 -5.08 8.58
CA THR A 331 0.81 -4.65 9.11
C THR A 331 1.51 -5.77 9.88
N LYS A 332 0.77 -6.54 10.69
CA LYS A 332 1.30 -7.71 11.39
C LYS A 332 1.75 -8.79 10.41
N MET A 333 0.93 -9.12 9.41
CA MET A 333 1.29 -10.10 8.40
C MET A 333 2.57 -9.71 7.63
N CYS A 334 2.74 -8.41 7.32
CA CYS A 334 3.98 -7.92 6.70
C CYS A 334 5.21 -8.11 7.62
N ARG A 335 5.06 -7.88 8.94
CA ARG A 335 6.11 -8.19 9.92
C ARG A 335 6.43 -9.68 9.97
N ASP A 336 5.40 -10.52 9.89
CA ASP A 336 5.52 -11.97 10.03
C ASP A 336 6.19 -12.64 8.82
N LEU A 337 6.33 -11.95 7.68
CA LEU A 337 7.15 -12.40 6.55
C LEU A 337 8.59 -12.74 6.95
N ARG A 338 9.13 -12.12 8.01
CA ARG A 338 10.45 -12.48 8.56
C ARG A 338 10.56 -13.95 8.95
N HIS A 339 9.44 -14.57 9.36
CA HIS A 339 9.41 -15.98 9.75
C HIS A 339 9.51 -16.93 8.55
N LYS A 340 9.35 -16.42 7.33
CA LYS A 340 9.54 -17.17 6.07
C LYS A 340 10.97 -17.16 5.55
N VAL A 341 11.83 -16.25 6.03
CA VAL A 341 13.23 -16.16 5.59
C VAL A 341 14.01 -17.47 5.77
N PRO A 342 13.96 -18.15 6.92
CA PRO A 342 14.72 -19.39 7.10
C PRO A 342 14.22 -20.52 6.20
N GLU A 343 12.91 -20.57 5.95
CA GLU A 343 12.26 -21.53 5.04
C GLU A 343 12.77 -21.32 3.60
N ILE A 344 12.83 -20.07 3.13
CA ILE A 344 13.34 -19.71 1.79
C ILE A 344 14.83 -20.05 1.64
N LEU A 345 15.63 -19.75 2.68
CA LEU A 345 17.07 -20.01 2.71
C LEU A 345 17.42 -21.48 2.97
N GLU A 346 16.44 -22.32 3.33
CA GLU A 346 16.62 -23.72 3.70
C GLU A 346 17.58 -23.92 4.89
N VAL A 347 17.42 -23.09 5.93
CA VAL A 347 18.26 -23.10 7.13
C VAL A 347 17.40 -23.31 8.37
N GLU A 348 17.87 -24.18 9.28
CA GLU A 348 17.25 -24.34 10.60
C GLU A 348 17.38 -23.05 11.43
N VAL A 349 16.27 -22.65 12.05
CA VAL A 349 16.19 -21.44 12.87
C VAL A 349 16.86 -21.67 14.21
N ASP A 350 17.96 -20.95 14.46
CA ASP A 350 18.36 -20.65 15.84
C ASP A 350 17.36 -19.63 16.40
N PRO A 351 16.72 -19.86 17.57
CA PRO A 351 15.75 -18.93 18.18
C PRO A 351 16.25 -17.49 18.36
N LYS A 352 17.55 -17.20 18.17
CA LYS A 352 18.13 -15.85 18.18
C LYS A 352 18.43 -15.24 16.80
N GLY A 353 18.05 -15.87 15.69
CA GLY A 353 18.32 -15.34 14.34
C GLY A 353 19.81 -15.30 14.01
N GLY A 354 20.51 -16.41 14.28
CA GLY A 354 21.97 -16.46 14.37
C GLY A 354 22.76 -16.29 13.05
N PRO A 355 24.11 -16.40 13.14
CA PRO A 355 25.05 -16.24 12.01
C PRO A 355 24.72 -17.10 10.78
N ARG A 356 24.04 -18.23 10.97
CA ARG A 356 23.69 -19.18 9.91
C ARG A 356 22.77 -18.60 8.83
N ILE A 357 21.75 -17.82 9.21
CA ILE A 357 20.83 -17.19 8.25
C ILE A 357 21.60 -16.17 7.41
N GLN A 358 22.45 -15.38 8.06
CA GLN A 358 23.30 -14.40 7.41
C GLN A 358 24.27 -15.06 6.42
N GLU A 359 24.99 -16.10 6.83
CA GLU A 359 25.92 -16.85 5.97
C GLU A 359 25.21 -17.48 4.76
N ALA A 360 24.03 -18.05 4.96
CA ALA A 360 23.24 -18.62 3.87
C ALA A 360 22.78 -17.54 2.87
N ALA A 361 22.31 -16.40 3.37
CA ALA A 361 21.97 -15.26 2.51
C ALA A 361 23.18 -14.75 1.73
N MET A 362 24.37 -14.66 2.36
CA MET A 362 25.61 -14.29 1.67
C MET A 362 25.95 -15.26 0.53
N LYS A 363 25.91 -16.57 0.81
CA LYS A 363 26.16 -17.62 -0.21
C LYS A 363 25.16 -17.52 -1.36
N LEU A 364 23.88 -17.32 -1.04
CA LEU A 364 22.83 -17.16 -2.04
C LEU A 364 23.13 -15.97 -2.97
N TYR A 365 23.42 -14.80 -2.42
CA TYR A 365 23.71 -13.59 -3.19
C TYR A 365 24.95 -13.72 -4.09
N VAL A 366 25.98 -14.46 -3.66
CA VAL A 366 27.20 -14.69 -4.45
C VAL A 366 27.00 -15.73 -5.55
N SER A 367 26.27 -16.81 -5.26
CA SER A 367 26.12 -17.97 -6.15
C SER A 367 25.39 -17.66 -7.46
N LYS A 368 24.46 -16.69 -7.46
CA LYS A 368 23.59 -16.31 -8.59
C LYS A 368 22.78 -17.46 -9.21
N SER A 369 22.75 -18.65 -8.62
CA SER A 369 22.11 -19.84 -9.19
C SER A 369 20.64 -20.03 -8.79
N ALA A 370 20.16 -19.30 -7.78
CA ALA A 370 18.76 -19.29 -7.32
C ALA A 370 18.28 -17.84 -7.16
N PHE A 371 18.16 -17.15 -8.29
CA PHE A 371 17.85 -15.72 -8.34
C PHE A 371 16.43 -15.39 -7.87
N GLU A 372 15.50 -16.33 -8.01
CA GLU A 372 14.10 -16.21 -7.57
C GLU A 372 14.03 -16.03 -6.05
N LYS A 373 14.85 -16.78 -5.30
CA LYS A 373 14.98 -16.61 -3.85
C LYS A 373 15.53 -15.23 -3.49
N VAL A 374 16.50 -14.72 -4.27
CA VAL A 374 17.04 -13.37 -4.06
C VAL A 374 15.97 -12.31 -4.31
N HIS A 375 15.22 -12.42 -5.40
CA HIS A 375 14.14 -11.51 -5.74
C HIS A 375 13.05 -11.50 -4.66
N LEU A 376 12.63 -12.68 -4.19
CA LEU A 376 11.65 -12.80 -3.12
C LEU A 376 12.12 -12.12 -1.82
N LEU A 377 13.34 -12.41 -1.37
CA LEU A 377 13.89 -11.80 -0.16
C LEU A 377 14.02 -10.28 -0.27
N GLN A 378 14.42 -9.77 -1.45
CA GLN A 378 14.45 -8.33 -1.72
C GLN A 378 13.04 -7.71 -1.74
N ALA A 379 12.06 -8.41 -2.32
CA ALA A 379 10.68 -7.95 -2.38
C ALA A 379 10.05 -7.88 -0.98
N MET A 380 10.34 -8.85 -0.09
CA MET A 380 9.92 -8.79 1.32
C MET A 380 10.48 -7.55 2.04
N GLN A 381 11.75 -7.20 1.81
CA GLN A 381 12.35 -5.97 2.34
C GLN A 381 11.74 -4.71 1.72
N ALA A 382 11.33 -4.77 0.45
CA ALA A 382 10.64 -3.67 -0.22
C ALA A 382 9.25 -3.41 0.39
N ILE A 383 8.51 -4.46 0.75
CA ILE A 383 7.24 -4.36 1.50
C ILE A 383 7.46 -3.63 2.82
N GLU A 384 8.44 -4.06 3.63
CA GLU A 384 8.76 -3.37 4.88
C GLU A 384 9.05 -1.88 4.65
N ALA A 385 9.87 -1.57 3.64
CA ALA A 385 10.25 -0.21 3.33
C ALA A 385 9.05 0.64 2.85
N ALA A 386 8.13 0.08 2.07
CA ALA A 386 6.91 0.76 1.63
C ALA A 386 5.93 0.97 2.80
N MET A 387 5.75 -0.04 3.64
CA MET A 387 4.91 0.02 4.83
C MET A 387 5.41 1.07 5.84
N LYS A 388 6.71 1.10 6.15
CA LYS A 388 7.28 2.12 7.05
C LYS A 388 7.14 3.54 6.46
N ARG A 389 7.29 3.68 5.14
CA ARG A 389 7.04 4.96 4.45
C ARG A 389 5.58 5.39 4.55
N PHE A 390 4.63 4.46 4.41
CA PHE A 390 3.22 4.75 4.60
C PHE A 390 2.95 5.35 5.99
N PHE A 391 3.41 4.70 7.07
CA PHE A 391 3.17 5.22 8.43
C PHE A 391 3.87 6.55 8.70
N TYR A 392 5.06 6.75 8.15
CA TYR A 392 5.74 8.04 8.22
C TYR A 392 4.95 9.13 7.48
N ALA A 393 4.55 8.87 6.23
CA ALA A 393 3.78 9.80 5.40
C ALA A 393 2.43 10.13 6.04
N TYR A 394 1.72 9.11 6.53
CA TYR A 394 0.46 9.26 7.26
C TYR A 394 0.62 10.21 8.46
N LYS A 395 1.68 10.05 9.26
CA LYS A 395 1.97 10.98 10.36
C LYS A 395 2.15 12.43 9.88
N GLN A 396 2.80 12.64 8.73
CA GLN A 396 2.94 13.98 8.14
C GLN A 396 1.59 14.53 7.67
N VAL A 397 0.74 13.71 7.04
CA VAL A 397 -0.62 14.09 6.68
C VAL A 397 -1.41 14.55 7.91
N LEU A 398 -1.35 13.80 9.02
CA LEU A 398 -1.99 14.22 10.27
C LEU A 398 -1.46 15.56 10.78
N ALA A 399 -0.15 15.80 10.69
CA ALA A 399 0.46 17.05 11.14
C ALA A 399 0.00 18.24 10.29
N VAL A 400 -0.14 18.07 8.98
CA VAL A 400 -0.62 19.12 8.07
C VAL A 400 -2.11 19.39 8.26
N VAL A 401 -2.92 18.34 8.40
CA VAL A 401 -4.40 18.45 8.44
C VAL A 401 -4.94 18.79 9.82
N MET A 402 -4.29 18.34 10.90
CA MET A 402 -4.75 18.51 12.28
C MET A 402 -3.77 19.23 13.21
N GLY A 403 -2.57 19.55 12.72
CA GLY A 403 -1.52 20.16 13.53
C GLY A 403 -0.63 19.15 14.25
N SER A 404 0.60 19.58 14.57
CA SER A 404 1.66 18.73 15.14
C SER A 404 1.36 18.20 16.55
N SER A 405 0.48 18.86 17.31
CA SER A 405 0.08 18.38 18.64
C SER A 405 -0.75 17.10 18.54
N GLU A 406 -1.74 17.11 17.65
CA GLU A 406 -2.61 15.97 17.36
C GLU A 406 -1.83 14.82 16.71
N ALA A 407 -0.92 15.13 15.78
CA ALA A 407 -0.06 14.13 15.14
C ALA A 407 0.89 13.42 16.12
N ASN A 408 1.19 14.03 17.27
CA ASN A 408 1.97 13.43 18.35
C ASN A 408 1.10 12.89 19.49
N GLY A 409 -0.22 12.78 19.28
CA GLY A 409 -1.17 12.21 20.24
C GLY A 409 -1.46 13.11 21.44
N ASN A 410 -1.44 14.43 21.27
CA ASN A 410 -1.68 15.44 22.31
C ASN A 410 -0.81 15.24 23.58
N ARG A 411 0.42 14.71 23.43
CA ARG A 411 1.39 14.45 24.51
C ARG A 411 2.14 15.72 24.98
N VAL A 412 1.45 16.86 25.05
CA VAL A 412 2.05 18.10 25.56
C VAL A 412 2.33 17.93 27.07
N GLY A 413 3.59 17.72 27.45
CA GLY A 413 4.04 17.67 28.85
C GLY A 413 4.40 16.30 29.43
N LEU A 414 4.38 15.22 28.64
CA LEU A 414 4.86 13.89 29.07
C LEU A 414 6.27 13.62 28.52
N SER A 415 7.13 12.97 29.32
CA SER A 415 8.53 12.65 29.01
C SER A 415 8.73 12.13 27.57
N CYS A 416 9.84 12.57 26.95
CA CYS A 416 10.32 12.24 25.61
C CYS A 416 10.52 10.72 25.36
N ASP A 417 10.46 9.89 26.42
CA ASP A 417 10.81 8.47 26.36
C ASP A 417 9.69 7.55 25.84
N SER A 418 8.48 8.06 25.61
CA SER A 418 7.41 7.30 24.96
C SER A 418 7.09 7.88 23.58
N ALA A 419 7.62 7.24 22.52
CA ALA A 419 7.19 7.52 21.15
C ALA A 419 5.69 7.19 20.98
N ASP A 420 4.97 7.92 20.14
CA ASP A 420 3.61 7.58 19.70
C ASP A 420 3.62 6.34 18.80
N SER A 421 2.49 5.61 18.73
CA SER A 421 2.39 4.32 18.05
C SER A 421 2.83 4.36 16.59
N LEU A 422 2.56 5.47 15.86
CA LEU A 422 3.04 5.65 14.48
C LEU A 422 4.57 5.73 14.41
N THR A 423 5.18 6.55 15.27
CA THR A 423 6.65 6.68 15.35
C THR A 423 7.31 5.37 15.72
N GLN A 424 6.71 4.59 16.61
CA GLN A 424 7.22 3.26 16.96
C GLN A 424 7.30 2.33 15.75
N ILE A 425 6.33 2.38 14.82
CA ILE A 425 6.30 1.50 13.65
C ILE A 425 7.41 1.85 12.66
N PHE A 426 7.53 3.13 12.25
CA PHE A 426 8.51 3.49 11.23
C PHE A 426 9.95 3.63 11.76
N LEU A 427 10.14 3.79 13.08
CA LEU A 427 11.46 3.73 13.73
C LEU A 427 11.84 2.33 14.21
N GLU A 428 10.94 1.34 14.09
CA GLU A 428 11.26 -0.04 14.44
C GLU A 428 12.51 -0.51 13.66
N PRO A 429 13.40 -1.31 14.27
CA PRO A 429 14.50 -1.93 13.55
C PRO A 429 14.01 -2.73 12.33
N THR A 430 14.94 -3.02 11.41
CA THR A 430 14.67 -3.85 10.24
C THR A 430 14.02 -5.17 10.63
N TYR A 431 13.02 -5.63 9.87
CA TYR A 431 12.39 -6.94 10.09
C TYR A 431 13.28 -8.08 9.60
N PHE A 432 14.28 -7.74 8.79
CA PHE A 432 15.18 -8.68 8.12
C PHE A 432 16.65 -8.42 8.47
N PRO A 433 17.04 -8.38 9.75
CA PRO A 433 18.39 -7.97 10.17
C PRO A 433 19.50 -8.87 9.60
N SER A 434 19.26 -10.17 9.47
CA SER A 434 20.24 -11.11 8.91
C SER A 434 20.47 -10.87 7.41
N LEU A 435 19.45 -10.43 6.66
CA LEU A 435 19.58 -10.12 5.24
C LEU A 435 20.38 -8.83 5.04
N ASP A 436 20.16 -7.82 5.90
CA ASP A 436 20.90 -6.57 5.87
C ASP A 436 22.36 -6.78 6.26
N ALA A 437 22.61 -7.55 7.33
CA ALA A 437 23.96 -7.95 7.72
C ALA A 437 24.70 -8.66 6.59
N ALA A 438 24.05 -9.60 5.90
CA ALA A 438 24.65 -10.32 4.77
C ALA A 438 25.15 -9.37 3.68
N LYS A 439 24.38 -8.32 3.35
CA LYS A 439 24.81 -7.29 2.37
C LYS A 439 26.01 -6.49 2.88
N THR A 440 26.01 -6.10 4.15
CA THR A 440 27.13 -5.39 4.77
C THR A 440 28.43 -6.21 4.72
N PHE A 441 28.37 -7.50 5.08
CA PHE A 441 29.55 -8.37 5.05
C PHE A 441 30.03 -8.66 3.62
N LEU A 442 29.13 -8.78 2.64
CA LEU A 442 29.53 -8.89 1.24
C LEU A 442 30.21 -7.62 0.73
N GLY A 443 29.72 -6.44 1.11
CA GLY A 443 30.39 -5.17 0.84
C GLY A 443 31.82 -5.17 1.36
N TYR A 444 32.01 -5.50 2.64
CA TYR A 444 33.35 -5.62 3.22
C TYR A 444 34.24 -6.66 2.54
N LEU A 445 33.68 -7.79 2.12
CA LEU A 445 34.44 -8.84 1.44
C LEU A 445 34.96 -8.35 0.08
N TRP A 446 34.18 -7.56 -0.66
CA TRP A 446 34.60 -6.97 -1.93
C TRP A 446 35.57 -5.80 -1.74
N ASP A 447 35.34 -4.92 -0.77
CA ASP A 447 36.28 -3.83 -0.43
C ASP A 447 37.66 -4.36 -0.02
N ASN A 448 37.69 -5.52 0.66
CA ASN A 448 38.94 -6.17 1.05
C ASN A 448 39.58 -7.00 -0.07
N ASN A 449 38.79 -7.49 -1.04
CA ASN A 449 39.30 -8.23 -2.19
C ASN A 449 40.06 -7.34 -3.19
N ASP A 450 39.74 -6.05 -3.26
CA ASP A 450 40.56 -5.05 -3.99
C ASP A 450 41.95 -4.85 -3.35
N ASN A 451 42.13 -5.29 -2.09
CA ASN A 451 43.42 -5.29 -1.38
C ASN A 451 44.02 -6.70 -1.19
N ASN A 452 43.32 -7.79 -1.50
CA ASN A 452 43.85 -9.16 -1.41
C ASN A 452 43.01 -10.14 -2.24
N LYS A 453 43.63 -10.72 -3.28
CA LYS A 453 43.06 -11.81 -4.09
C LYS A 453 42.76 -13.06 -3.24
N TRP A 454 41.49 -13.34 -2.98
CA TRP A 454 40.99 -14.65 -2.56
C TRP A 454 39.71 -15.04 -3.31
N ILE A 455 39.80 -15.09 -4.65
CA ILE A 455 38.93 -15.89 -5.50
C ILE A 455 39.82 -16.82 -6.33
#